data_AF-A0A2H0VA92-F1
#
_entry.id   AF-A0A2H0VA92-F1
#
_cell.length_a   1.000
_cell.length_b   1.000
_cell.length_c   1.000
_cell.angle_alpha   90.00
_cell.angle_beta   90.00
_cell.angle_gamma   90.00
#
_symmetry.space_group_name_H-M   'P 1'
#
loop_
_entity.id
_entity.type
_entity.pdbx_description
1 polymer ?
#
loop_
_entity_poly.entity_id
_entity_poly.type
_entity_poly.pdbx_seq_one_letter_code
_entity_poly.pdbx_strand_id
1 'polypeptide(L)'
;MNNQITSIQVLGSGCPTCKKLFELTQKAVTELGLKTEVEYITDIQKIIELGVMSSPVLTINGKVALVGQLPSLDKIKELLILNNQPKIEESISSCSCGGKC
;
A
#
# COMPACT_ATOMS: atom_id res chain seq x y z
N MET A 1 19.36 -12.05 -7.95
CA MET A 1 17.99 -11.56 -7.70
C MET A 1 18.10 -10.16 -7.13
N ASN A 2 17.63 -9.14 -7.87
CA ASN A 2 17.77 -7.75 -7.47
C ASN A 2 16.36 -7.17 -7.33
N ASN A 3 15.66 -7.57 -6.26
CA ASN A 3 14.47 -6.86 -5.82
C ASN A 3 14.92 -5.58 -5.12
N GLN A 4 15.22 -4.53 -5.88
CA GLN A 4 15.55 -3.24 -5.30
C GLN A 4 14.25 -2.56 -4.85
N ILE A 5 13.96 -2.66 -3.57
CA ILE A 5 12.97 -1.82 -2.91
C ILE A 5 13.66 -0.52 -2.52
N THR A 6 13.13 0.60 -3.00
CA THR A 6 13.69 1.94 -2.88
C THR A 6 12.92 2.80 -1.88
N SER A 7 11.59 2.62 -1.78
CA SER A 7 10.78 3.29 -0.75
C SER A 7 9.68 2.38 -0.23
N ILE A 8 9.38 2.48 1.07
CA ILE A 8 8.23 1.81 1.69
C ILE A 8 7.51 2.86 2.52
N GLN A 9 6.23 3.08 2.23
CA GLN A 9 5.44 4.10 2.93
C GLN A 9 4.14 3.50 3.41
N VAL A 10 3.83 3.68 4.69
CA VAL A 10 2.58 3.28 5.32
C VAL A 10 1.73 4.52 5.47
N LEU A 11 0.62 4.60 4.73
CA LEU A 11 -0.34 5.68 4.86
C LEU A 11 -1.45 5.31 5.84
N GLY A 12 -1.71 6.17 6.82
CA GLY A 12 -2.75 5.90 7.80
C GLY A 12 -3.11 7.11 8.66
N SER A 13 -4.37 7.16 9.10
CA SER A 13 -4.93 8.23 9.94
C SER A 13 -4.49 8.17 11.41
N GLY A 14 -3.59 7.26 11.79
CA GLY A 14 -3.03 7.17 13.15
C GLY A 14 -3.68 6.12 14.05
N CYS A 15 -4.60 5.31 13.52
CA CYS A 15 -5.25 4.22 14.26
C CYS A 15 -4.23 3.18 14.79
N PRO A 16 -4.54 2.47 15.90
CA PRO A 16 -3.64 1.46 16.49
C PRO A 16 -3.27 0.34 15.49
N THR A 17 -4.17 0.02 14.58
CA THR A 17 -3.94 -0.92 13.47
C THR A 17 -2.86 -0.41 12.51
N CYS A 18 -2.86 0.87 12.15
CA CYS A 18 -1.86 1.48 11.26
C CYS A 18 -0.45 1.40 11.88
N LYS A 19 -0.35 1.66 13.20
CA LYS A 19 0.91 1.54 13.94
C LYS A 19 1.45 0.11 13.94
N LYS A 20 0.58 -0.88 14.18
CA LYS A 20 0.97 -2.30 14.09
C LYS A 20 1.50 -2.66 12.70
N LEU A 21 0.86 -2.16 11.64
CA LEU A 21 1.31 -2.42 10.27
C LEU A 21 2.72 -1.88 10.04
N PHE A 22 2.97 -0.66 10.51
CA PHE A 22 4.27 0.00 10.42
C PHE A 22 5.37 -0.79 11.15
N GLU A 23 5.12 -1.23 12.38
CA GLU A 23 6.07 -2.05 13.15
C GLU A 23 6.36 -3.40 12.47
N LEU A 24 5.34 -4.09 11.98
CA LEU A 24 5.50 -5.35 11.26
C LEU A 24 6.29 -5.16 9.96
N THR A 25 6.04 -4.06 9.25
CA THR A 25 6.76 -3.72 8.01
C THR A 25 8.23 -3.45 8.29
N GLN A 26 8.56 -2.68 9.35
CA GLN A 26 9.95 -2.48 9.76
C GLN A 26 10.66 -3.79 10.08
N LYS A 27 10.00 -4.70 10.82
CA LYS A 27 10.54 -6.03 11.10
C LYS A 27 10.80 -6.82 9.83
N ALA A 28 9.84 -6.85 8.90
CA ALA A 28 9.99 -7.56 7.63
C ALA A 28 11.17 -7.01 6.80
N VAL A 29 11.31 -5.68 6.72
CA VAL A 29 12.43 -5.01 6.03
C VAL A 29 13.77 -5.39 6.65
N THR A 30 13.83 -5.42 7.99
CA THR A 30 15.03 -5.80 8.74
C THR A 30 15.38 -7.28 8.52
N GLU A 31 14.40 -8.18 8.58
CA GLU A 31 14.59 -9.62 8.33
C GLU A 31 15.03 -9.91 6.90
N LEU A 32 14.54 -9.13 5.92
CA LEU A 32 14.94 -9.23 4.52
C LEU A 32 16.28 -8.55 4.21
N GLY A 33 16.88 -7.84 5.17
CA GLY A 33 18.13 -7.10 4.97
C GLY A 33 18.01 -5.96 3.97
N LEU A 34 16.81 -5.39 3.82
CA LEU A 34 16.58 -4.24 2.94
C LEU A 34 17.13 -2.97 3.59
N LYS A 35 17.85 -2.15 2.83
CA LYS A 35 18.38 -0.85 3.28
C LYS A 35 17.33 0.28 3.19
N THR A 36 16.07 -0.07 2.99
CA THR A 36 14.98 0.88 2.80
C THR A 36 14.38 1.26 4.14
N GLU A 37 14.13 2.54 4.36
CA GLU A 37 13.39 2.98 5.55
C GLU A 37 11.88 2.90 5.30
N VAL A 38 11.14 2.59 6.37
CA VAL A 38 9.67 2.62 6.35
C VAL A 38 9.24 3.99 6.82
N GLU A 39 8.54 4.74 5.98
CA GLU A 39 7.97 6.03 6.33
C GLU A 39 6.51 5.90 6.71
N TYR A 40 6.07 6.62 7.75
CA TYR A 40 4.66 6.69 8.12
C TYR A 40 4.07 8.03 7.65
N ILE A 41 3.13 7.95 6.72
CA ILE A 41 2.52 9.12 6.08
C ILE A 41 1.10 9.28 6.62
N THR A 42 0.85 10.40 7.26
CA THR A 42 -0.49 10.81 7.71
C THR A 42 -1.18 11.73 6.72
N ASP A 43 -0.57 11.98 5.56
CA ASP A 43 -1.06 12.92 4.57
C ASP A 43 -2.23 12.30 3.78
N ILE A 44 -3.41 12.88 3.98
CA ILE A 44 -4.65 12.48 3.31
C ILE A 44 -4.54 12.77 1.81
N GLN A 45 -3.81 13.80 1.38
CA GLN A 45 -3.67 14.14 -0.04
C GLN A 45 -3.00 13.00 -0.81
N LYS A 46 -1.91 12.44 -0.27
CA LYS A 46 -1.25 11.27 -0.86
C LYS A 46 -2.18 10.05 -0.96
N ILE A 47 -3.07 9.85 0.01
CA ILE A 47 -4.03 8.74 -0.02
C ILE A 47 -5.02 8.90 -1.19
N ILE A 48 -5.49 10.13 -1.40
CA ILE A 48 -6.40 10.48 -2.50
C ILE A 48 -5.69 10.35 -3.86
N GLU A 49 -4.46 10.84 -3.99
CA GLU A 49 -3.65 10.71 -5.21
C GLU A 49 -3.41 9.26 -5.61
N LEU A 50 -3.29 8.36 -4.61
CA LEU A 50 -3.15 6.92 -4.83
C LEU A 50 -4.48 6.22 -5.18
N GLY A 51 -5.61 6.95 -5.19
CA GLY A 51 -6.93 6.40 -5.48
C GLY A 51 -7.48 5.49 -4.37
N VAL A 52 -6.95 5.59 -3.15
CA VAL A 52 -7.28 4.66 -2.08
C VAL A 52 -8.39 5.21 -1.19
N MET A 53 -9.53 4.51 -1.17
CA MET A 53 -10.72 4.88 -0.38
C MET A 53 -10.66 4.39 1.08
N SER A 54 -9.67 3.58 1.45
CA SER A 54 -9.61 2.93 2.77
C SER A 54 -8.19 2.89 3.33
N SER A 55 -8.01 3.39 4.55
CA SER A 55 -6.77 3.28 5.32
C SER A 55 -6.87 2.15 6.35
N PRO A 56 -5.79 1.43 6.72
CA PRO A 56 -4.37 1.68 6.40
C PRO A 56 -3.95 1.22 5.00
N VAL A 57 -2.97 1.91 4.42
CA VAL A 57 -2.41 1.60 3.10
C VAL A 57 -0.92 1.34 3.23
N LEU A 58 -0.43 0.27 2.63
CA LEU A 58 1.01 0.02 2.47
C LEU A 58 1.37 0.24 1.01
N THR A 59 2.36 1.09 0.78
CA THR A 59 2.94 1.33 -0.53
C THR A 59 4.40 0.94 -0.57
N ILE A 60 4.82 0.36 -1.69
CA ILE A 60 6.18 -0.08 -1.95
C ILE A 60 6.58 0.54 -3.29
N ASN A 61 7.68 1.30 -3.32
CA ASN A 61 8.15 2.04 -4.50
C ASN A 61 7.08 2.94 -5.13
N GLY A 62 6.24 3.57 -4.30
CA GLY A 62 5.12 4.42 -4.74
C GLY A 62 3.92 3.65 -5.31
N LYS A 63 3.91 2.31 -5.23
CA LYS A 63 2.77 1.48 -5.65
C LYS A 63 2.03 0.95 -4.44
N VAL A 64 0.69 0.97 -4.50
CA VAL A 64 -0.17 0.38 -3.48
C VAL A 64 0.02 -1.14 -3.48
N ALA A 65 0.50 -1.68 -2.37
CA ALA A 65 0.67 -3.11 -2.17
C ALA A 65 -0.47 -3.71 -1.34
N LEU A 66 -1.03 -2.91 -0.41
CA LEU A 66 -2.12 -3.36 0.45
C LEU A 66 -2.99 -2.18 0.89
N VAL A 67 -4.30 -2.44 1.02
CA VAL A 67 -5.33 -1.48 1.40
C VAL A 67 -6.27 -2.09 2.44
N GLY A 68 -6.54 -1.37 3.52
CA GLY A 68 -7.63 -1.65 4.46
C GLY A 68 -7.49 -2.92 5.30
N GLN A 69 -6.32 -3.56 5.32
CA GLN A 69 -6.11 -4.82 6.04
C GLN A 69 -4.80 -4.83 6.85
N LEU A 70 -4.72 -5.71 7.85
CA LEU A 70 -3.52 -5.95 8.63
C LEU A 70 -3.01 -7.38 8.35
N PRO A 71 -2.11 -7.58 7.39
CA PRO A 71 -1.54 -8.89 7.10
C PRO A 71 -0.58 -9.37 8.21
N SER A 72 -0.32 -10.68 8.24
CA SER A 72 0.73 -11.28 9.07
C SER A 72 2.14 -10.91 8.56
N LEU A 73 3.14 -11.05 9.44
CA LEU A 73 4.54 -10.74 9.12
C LEU A 73 5.04 -11.49 7.86
N ASP A 74 4.75 -12.78 7.74
CA ASP A 74 5.14 -13.59 6.58
C ASP A 74 4.52 -13.09 5.29
N LYS A 75 3.27 -12.63 5.37
CA LYS A 75 2.57 -12.06 4.23
C LYS A 75 3.16 -10.71 3.80
N ILE A 76 3.63 -9.89 4.74
CA ILE A 76 4.35 -8.64 4.41
C ILE A 76 5.67 -8.96 3.71
N LYS A 77 6.43 -9.93 4.21
CA LYS A 77 7.65 -10.41 3.54
C LYS A 77 7.35 -10.89 2.13
N GLU A 78 6.29 -11.69 1.97
CA GLU A 78 5.79 -12.09 0.65
C GLU A 78 5.46 -10.90 -0.23
N LEU A 79 4.75 -9.87 0.26
CA LEU A 79 4.40 -8.69 -0.55
C LEU A 79 5.63 -7.91 -1.03
N LEU A 80 6.62 -7.73 -0.14
CA LEU A 80 7.91 -7.11 -0.46
C LEU A 80 8.67 -7.90 -1.54
N ILE A 81 8.58 -9.23 -1.51
CA ILE A 81 9.21 -10.10 -2.50
C ILE A 81 8.40 -10.16 -3.81
N LEU A 82 7.08 -10.24 -3.72
CA LEU A 82 6.20 -10.58 -4.84
C LEU A 82 5.85 -9.40 -5.73
N ASN A 83 5.85 -8.15 -5.24
CA ASN A 83 5.60 -6.92 -6.03
C ASN A 83 4.61 -7.08 -7.21
N ASN A 84 3.52 -7.80 -6.99
CA ASN A 84 2.52 -8.03 -8.00
C ASN A 84 1.35 -7.08 -7.72
N GLN A 85 1.08 -6.23 -8.70
CA GLN A 85 0.09 -5.16 -8.66
C GLN A 85 -1.26 -5.69 -8.15
N PRO A 86 -1.82 -5.17 -7.04
CA PRO A 86 -3.25 -5.28 -6.85
C PRO A 86 -3.90 -4.40 -7.93
N LYS A 87 -4.69 -5.03 -8.79
CA LYS A 87 -5.62 -4.38 -9.70
C LYS A 87 -6.54 -3.51 -8.84
N ILE A 88 -6.27 -2.21 -8.79
CA ILE A 88 -7.33 -1.24 -8.52
C ILE A 88 -8.13 -1.25 -9.82
N GLU A 89 -9.10 -2.14 -9.88
CA GLU A 89 -10.19 -2.06 -10.83
C GLU A 89 -11.02 -0.83 -10.47
N GLU A 90 -10.48 0.29 -10.95
CA GLU A 90 -11.10 1.59 -11.12
C GLU A 90 -12.37 1.39 -11.94
N SER A 91 -13.45 1.06 -11.24
CA SER A 91 -14.80 1.13 -11.76
C SER A 91 -15.26 2.58 -11.64
N ILE A 92 -14.62 3.47 -12.40
CA ILE A 92 -15.14 4.82 -12.60
C ILE A 92 -15.24 5.07 -14.11
N SER A 93 -16.51 5.11 -14.52
CA SER A 93 -17.06 5.79 -15.70
C SER A 93 -16.84 5.18 -17.09
N SER A 94 -17.94 4.68 -17.64
CA SER A 94 -18.41 5.19 -18.93
C SER A 94 -19.90 5.52 -18.82
N CYS A 95 -20.22 6.80 -18.70
CA CYS A 95 -21.49 7.29 -19.20
C CYS A 95 -21.43 7.19 -20.73
N SER A 96 -22.49 6.70 -21.35
CA SER A 96 -22.78 7.05 -22.74
C SER A 96 -24.27 7.28 -22.85
N CYS A 97 -24.62 8.56 -22.99
CA CYS A 97 -25.92 8.99 -23.46
C CYS A 97 -26.21 8.28 -24.79
N GLY A 98 -27.31 7.54 -24.84
CA GLY A 98 -27.90 7.03 -26.08
C GLY A 98 -29.39 7.31 -26.02
N GLY A 99 -29.80 8.50 -26.47
CA GLY A 99 -31.20 8.84 -26.60
C GLY A 99 -31.91 7.88 -27.56
N LYS A 100 -33.07 7.37 -27.15
CA LYS A 100 -34.34 7.30 -27.88
C LYS A 100 -35.33 6.41 -27.10
N CYS A 101 -36.10 7.05 -26.23
CA CYS A 101 -37.47 6.65 -25.90
C CYS A 101 -38.33 7.90 -26.08
#